data_AF-A0A2S9WZ29-F1
#
_entry.id   AF-A0A2S9WZ29-F1
#
_cell.length_a   1.000
_cell.length_b   1.000
_cell.length_c   1.000
_cell.angle_alpha   90.00
_cell.angle_beta   90.00
_cell.angle_gamma   90.00
#
_symmetry.space_group_name_H-M   'P 1'
#
loop_
_entity.id
_entity.type
_entity.pdbx_description
1 polymer ?
#
loop_
_entity_poly.entity_id
_entity_poly.type
_entity_poly.pdbx_seq_one_letter_code
_entity_poly.pdbx_strand_id
1 'polypeptide(L)' 'MTKNCVQVAVERAGSIQSLAKAAGVKYQAVQGWIKSGYIPPKRIKAVSDATGVTQAELFSAYQARIQEQESAAA' A
#
# COMPACT_ATOMS: atom_id res chain seq x y z
N MET A 1 -7.45 11.30 -12.37
CA MET A 1 -6.26 10.68 -11.73
C MET A 1 -6.74 9.75 -10.63
N THR A 2 -6.73 8.44 -10.85
CA THR A 2 -7.07 7.46 -9.81
C THR A 2 -5.93 7.45 -8.80
N LYS A 3 -6.13 8.09 -7.63
CA LYS A 3 -5.11 8.14 -6.59
C LYS A 3 -4.87 6.73 -6.06
N ASN A 4 -3.63 6.27 -6.19
CA ASN A 4 -3.19 4.97 -5.67
C ASN A 4 -3.22 4.98 -4.14
N CYS A 5 -3.79 3.94 -3.51
CA CYS A 5 -3.89 3.84 -2.05
C CYS A 5 -2.53 4.00 -1.35
N VAL A 6 -1.44 3.55 -1.98
CA VAL A 6 -0.08 3.68 -1.48
C VAL A 6 0.36 5.13 -1.49
N GLN A 7 0.00 5.91 -2.52
CA GLN A 7 0.30 7.34 -2.57
C GLN A 7 -0.45 8.09 -1.47
N VAL A 8 -1.71 7.74 -1.21
CA VAL A 8 -2.49 8.31 -0.09
C VAL A 8 -1.81 8.00 1.24
N ALA A 9 -1.38 6.75 1.45
CA ALA A 9 -0.63 6.37 2.65
C ALA A 9 0.70 7.14 2.78
N VAL A 10 1.41 7.39 1.68
CA VAL A 10 2.64 8.19 1.65
C VAL A 10 2.37 9.65 1.99
N GLU A 11 1.31 10.25 1.43
CA GLU A 11 0.89 11.62 1.73
C GLU A 11 0.54 11.76 3.22
N ARG A 12 -0.20 10.79 3.78
CA ARG A 12 -0.56 10.75 5.21
C ARG A 12 0.65 10.56 6.13
N ALA A 13 1.62 9.75 5.72
CA ALA A 13 2.89 9.59 6.44
C ALA A 13 3.82 10.81 6.28
N GLY A 14 3.52 11.73 5.35
CA GLY A 14 4.31 12.90 4.99
C GLY A 14 5.44 12.63 3.99
N SER A 15 6.00 11.42 3.95
CA SER A 15 7.00 11.04 2.95
C SER A 15 7.12 9.52 2.77
N ILE A 16 7.74 9.10 1.66
CA ILE A 16 8.06 7.68 1.41
C ILE A 16 9.01 7.14 2.50
N GLN A 17 9.97 7.94 2.95
CA GLN A 17 10.91 7.53 4.02
C GLN A 17 10.20 7.35 5.36
N SER A 18 9.27 8.26 5.70
CA SER A 18 8.45 8.16 6.90
C SER A 18 7.59 6.90 6.88
N LEU A 19 6.93 6.63 5.75
CA LEU A 19 6.12 5.41 5.58
C LEU A 19 6.97 4.14 5.68
N ALA A 20 8.15 4.15 5.04
CA ALA A 20 9.08 3.01 5.09
C ALA A 20 9.53 2.72 6.53
N LYS A 21 9.89 3.76 7.28
CA LYS A 21 10.29 3.65 8.70
C LYS A 21 9.14 3.10 9.55
N ALA A 22 7.94 3.63 9.38
CA ALA A 22 6.78 3.22 10.16
C ALA A 22 6.32 1.77 9.84
N ALA A 23 6.41 1.36 8.57
CA ALA A 23 6.09 0.00 8.15
C ALA A 23 7.24 -1.02 8.39
N GLY A 24 8.40 -0.55 8.86
CA GLY A 24 9.58 -1.39 9.11
C GLY A 24 10.17 -2.00 7.82
N VAL A 25 10.17 -1.24 6.73
CA VAL A 25 10.66 -1.68 5.41
C VAL A 25 11.68 -0.70 4.83
N LYS A 26 12.36 -1.12 3.75
CA LYS A 26 13.26 -0.24 3.00
C LYS A 26 12.46 0.68 2.08
N TYR A 27 13.02 1.86 1.78
CA TYR A 27 12.45 2.83 0.82
C TYR A 27 12.07 2.20 -0.54
N GLN A 28 12.93 1.31 -1.06
CA GLN A 28 12.69 0.57 -2.31
C GLN A 28 11.44 -0.32 -2.27
N ALA A 29 11.07 -0.86 -1.10
CA ALA A 29 9.84 -1.64 -0.96
C ALA A 29 8.61 -0.75 -1.18
N VAL A 30 8.61 0.45 -0.60
CA VAL A 30 7.52 1.42 -0.77
C VAL A 30 7.45 1.90 -2.22
N GLN A 31 8.59 2.16 -2.87
CA GLN A 31 8.60 2.46 -4.31
C GLN A 31 8.01 1.33 -5.16
N GLY A 32 8.29 0.07 -4.79
CA GLY A 32 7.67 -1.10 -5.40
C GLY A 32 6.14 -1.08 -5.24
N TRP A 33 5.64 -0.81 -4.04
CA TRP A 33 4.20 -0.72 -3.76
C TRP A 33 3.52 0.38 -4.58
N ILE A 34 4.16 1.55 -4.72
CA ILE A 34 3.65 2.65 -5.55
C ILE A 34 3.53 2.19 -7.00
N LYS A 35 4.52 1.48 -7.55
CA LYS A 35 4.44 0.93 -8.92
C LYS A 35 3.37 -0.15 -9.04
N SER A 36 3.21 -0.98 -8.01
CA SER A 36 2.28 -2.11 -8.02
C SER A 36 0.84 -1.75 -7.70
N GLY A 37 0.57 -0.59 -7.09
CA GLY A 37 -0.80 -0.18 -6.77
C GLY A 37 -1.32 -0.59 -5.40
N TYR A 38 -0.57 -1.39 -4.63
CA TYR A 38 -1.09 -2.02 -3.41
C TYR A 38 -0.01 -2.20 -2.32
N ILE A 39 -0.48 -2.42 -1.09
CA ILE A 39 0.37 -2.74 0.08
C ILE A 39 0.16 -4.22 0.45
N PRO A 40 1.23 -5.02 0.63
CA PRO A 40 1.10 -6.41 1.05
C PRO A 40 0.37 -6.55 2.40
N PRO A 41 -0.48 -7.58 2.58
CA PRO A 41 -1.33 -7.73 3.77
C PRO A 41 -0.55 -7.79 5.08
N LYS A 42 0.65 -8.39 5.06
CA LYS A 42 1.57 -8.43 6.22
C LYS A 42 1.99 -7.04 6.72
N ARG A 43 1.83 -5.98 5.92
CA ARG A 43 2.23 -4.60 6.24
C ARG A 43 1.04 -3.66 6.39
N ILE A 44 -0.17 -4.07 6.02
CA ILE A 44 -1.38 -3.25 6.10
C ILE A 44 -1.63 -2.73 7.51
N LYS A 45 -1.49 -3.59 8.54
CA LYS A 45 -1.66 -3.17 9.93
C LYS A 45 -0.69 -2.04 10.31
N ALA A 46 0.61 -2.23 10.08
CA ALA A 46 1.63 -1.23 10.41
C ALA A 46 1.44 0.09 9.65
N VAL A 47 1.03 0.02 8.37
CA VAL A 47 0.73 1.22 7.58
C VAL A 47 -0.54 1.91 8.09
N SER A 48 -1.58 1.16 8.42
CA SER A 48 -2.83 1.70 8.96
C SER A 48 -2.59 2.45 10.26
N ASP A 49 -1.85 1.84 11.20
CA ASP A 49 -1.48 2.47 12.48
C ASP A 49 -0.66 3.76 12.28
N ALA A 50 0.22 3.80 11.27
CA ALA A 50 1.09 4.94 11.01
C ALA A 50 0.44 6.10 10.24
N THR A 51 -0.57 5.80 9.42
CA THR A 51 -1.15 6.76 8.46
C THR A 51 -2.58 7.16 8.78
N GLY A 52 -3.25 6.39 9.65
CA GLY A 52 -4.68 6.52 9.91
C GLY A 52 -5.57 6.06 8.75
N VAL A 53 -4.99 5.54 7.65
CA VAL A 53 -5.77 4.93 6.57
C VAL A 53 -6.34 3.61 7.08
N THR A 54 -7.61 3.35 6.83
CA THR A 54 -8.26 2.14 7.35
C THR A 54 -7.69 0.89 6.69
N GLN A 55 -7.62 -0.21 7.45
CA GLN A 55 -7.15 -1.49 6.91
C GLN A 55 -8.03 -1.94 5.73
N ALA A 56 -9.34 -1.72 5.79
CA ALA A 56 -10.28 -2.06 4.72
C ALA A 56 -9.94 -1.37 3.39
N GLU A 57 -9.59 -0.08 3.42
CA GLU A 57 -9.21 0.68 2.23
C GLU A 57 -7.92 0.12 1.61
N LEU A 58 -6.90 -0.15 2.44
CA LEU A 58 -5.64 -0.75 1.99
C LEU A 58 -5.83 -2.19 1.45
N PHE A 59 -6.73 -2.95 2.09
CA PHE A 59 -6.99 -4.34 1.72
C PHE A 59 -7.79 -4.46 0.43
N SER A 60 -8.71 -3.53 0.17
CA SER A 60 -9.48 -3.47 -1.08
C SER A 60 -8.56 -3.33 -2.30
N ALA A 61 -7.54 -2.47 -2.22
CA ALA A 61 -6.56 -2.33 -3.30
C ALA A 61 -5.72 -3.60 -3.53
N TYR A 62 -5.38 -4.32 -2.45
CA TYR A 62 -4.70 -5.61 -2.56
C TYR A 62 -5.59 -6.66 -3.23
N GLN A 63 -6.87 -6.75 -2.84
CA GLN A 63 -7.82 -7.70 -3.42
C GLN A 63 -8.08 -7.43 -4.90
N ALA A 64 -8.26 -6.16 -5.29
CA ALA A 64 -8.43 -5.77 -6.69
C ALA A 64 -7.25 -6.28 -7.55
N ARG A 65 -6.02 -6.15 -7.04
CA ARG A 65 -4.83 -6.65 -7.74
C ARG A 65 -4.81 -8.17 -7.87
N ILE A 66 -5.15 -8.90 -6.80
CA ILE A 66 -5.20 -10.36 -6.83
C ILE A 66 -6.28 -10.84 -7.82
N GLN A 67 -7.46 -10.22 -7.82
CA GLN A 67 -8.55 -10.54 -8.75
C GLN A 67 -8.16 -10.30 -10.22
N GLU A 68 -7.44 -9.21 -10.52
CA GLU A 68 -6.90 -8.96 -11.87
C GLU A 68 -5.91 -10.05 -12.30
N GLN A 69 -5.05 -10.52 -11.38
CA GLN A 69 -4.09 -11.57 -11.68
C GLN A 69 -4.77 -12.93 -11.88
N GLU A 70 -5.78 -13.25 -11.07
CA GLU A 70 -6.57 -14.48 -11.21
C GLU A 70 -7.37 -14.47 -12.52
N SER A 71 -7.98 -13.33 -12.89
CA SER A 71 -8.76 -13.20 -14.12
C SER A 71 -7.90 -13.26 -15.39
N ALA A 72 -6.61 -12.91 -15.31
CA ALA A 72 -5.67 -13.03 -16.43
C ALA A 72 -5.06 -14.44 -16.54
N ALA A 73 -5.20 -15.27 -15.51
CA ALA A 73 -4.69 -16.64 -15.46
C ALA A 73 -5.75 -17.72 -15.80
N ALA A 74 -7.02 -17.33 -15.87
CA ALA A 74 -8.15 -18.15 -16.32
C ALA A 74 -8.40 -18.00 -17.82
#